data_AF-A0A6I6NFS7-F1
#
_entry.id   AF-A0A6I6NFS7-F1
#
_cell.length_a   1.000
_cell.length_b   1.000
_cell.length_c   1.000
_cell.angle_alpha   90.00
_cell.angle_beta   90.00
_cell.angle_gamma   90.00
#
_symmetry.space_group_name_H-M   'P 1'
#
loop_
_entity.id
_entity.type
_entity.pdbx_description
1 polymer ?
#
loop_
_entity_poly.entity_id
_entity_poly.type
_entity_poly.pdbx_seq_one_letter_code
_entity_poly.pdbx_strand_id
1 'polypeptide(L)'
;MPHEPTDGHDAATWSPLDSEGWYAARNATTALRDALVRAGLEKDFPYLRADLNAFGHGLVELGRVSPDTAERLAELLRLAMASGFRRDRDGDEHEHAPATSEEDKGRI
;
A
#
# COMPACT_ATOMS: atom_id res chain seq x y z
N MET A 1 -30.06 0.57 -33.61
CA MET A 1 -29.04 1.21 -32.77
C MET A 1 -28.94 0.40 -31.48
N PRO A 2 -27.91 -0.44 -31.28
CA PRO A 2 -27.76 -1.13 -30.01
C PRO A 2 -27.28 -0.11 -28.95
N HIS A 3 -27.93 -0.14 -27.79
CA HIS A 3 -27.55 0.65 -26.61
C HIS A 3 -26.22 0.11 -26.08
N GLU A 4 -25.19 0.94 -26.08
CA GLU A 4 -23.94 0.70 -25.37
C GLU A 4 -24.24 0.72 -23.85
N PRO A 5 -23.84 -0.32 -23.09
CA PRO A 5 -23.93 -0.28 -21.64
C PRO A 5 -22.92 0.75 -21.13
N THR A 6 -23.42 1.86 -20.58
CA THR A 6 -22.63 2.80 -19.80
C THR A 6 -22.36 2.16 -18.44
N ASP A 7 -21.39 1.24 -18.41
CA ASP A 7 -20.85 0.76 -17.15
C ASP A 7 -20.09 1.94 -16.53
N GLY A 8 -20.80 2.65 -15.65
CA GLY A 8 -20.46 3.96 -15.11
C GLY A 8 -19.35 3.90 -14.07
N HIS A 9 -18.17 3.41 -14.43
CA HIS A 9 -16.94 3.85 -13.81
C HIS A 9 -16.34 4.92 -14.72
N ASP A 10 -16.72 6.17 -14.45
CA ASP A 10 -16.01 7.31 -14.99
C ASP A 10 -14.52 7.14 -14.64
N ALA A 11 -13.70 6.87 -15.66
CA ALA A 11 -12.26 6.71 -15.50
C ALA A 11 -11.58 7.98 -14.95
N ALA A 12 -12.30 9.10 -14.88
CA ALA A 12 -11.86 10.33 -14.21
C ALA A 12 -12.23 10.40 -12.71
N THR A 13 -12.96 9.43 -12.15
CA THR A 13 -13.22 9.32 -10.70
C THR A 13 -12.05 8.62 -10.02
N TRP A 14 -10.87 9.25 -10.02
CA TRP A 14 -9.78 8.82 -9.16
C TRP A 14 -9.90 9.52 -7.81
N SER A 15 -10.35 8.77 -6.80
CA SER A 15 -10.39 9.23 -5.41
C SER A 15 -9.26 8.54 -4.62
N PRO A 16 -8.29 9.29 -4.06
CA PRO A 16 -7.25 8.72 -3.21
C PRO A 16 -7.82 8.01 -1.96
N LEU A 17 -9.07 8.29 -1.60
CA LEU A 17 -9.77 7.69 -0.46
C LEU A 17 -10.23 6.26 -0.73
N ASP A 18 -10.25 5.79 -1.98
CA ASP A 18 -10.63 4.43 -2.35
C ASP A 18 -9.39 3.56 -2.69
N SER A 19 -8.19 4.10 -2.49
CA SER A 19 -6.94 3.41 -2.80
C SER A 19 -6.39 2.67 -1.58
N GLU A 20 -6.49 1.34 -1.60
CA GLU A 20 -5.84 0.45 -0.61
C GLU A 20 -4.33 0.76 -0.46
N GLY A 21 -3.66 1.06 -1.57
CA GLY A 21 -2.24 1.43 -1.57
C GLY A 21 -1.94 2.69 -0.74
N TRP A 22 -2.85 3.67 -0.73
CA TRP A 22 -2.69 4.90 0.04
C TRP A 22 -2.79 4.65 1.54
N TYR A 23 -3.80 3.89 1.98
CA TYR A 23 -3.95 3.54 3.39
C TYR A 23 -2.81 2.64 3.87
N ALA A 24 -2.38 1.68 3.05
CA ALA A 24 -1.23 0.84 3.35
C ALA A 24 0.04 1.68 3.57
N ALA A 25 0.34 2.64 2.68
CA ALA A 25 1.48 3.55 2.86
C ALA A 25 1.35 4.42 4.11
N ARG A 26 0.19 5.05 4.30
CA ARG A 26 -0.07 5.93 5.46
C ARG A 26 0.08 5.19 6.79
N ASN A 27 -0.48 3.98 6.89
CA ASN A 27 -0.39 3.16 8.08
C ASN A 27 1.06 2.72 8.32
N ALA A 28 1.77 2.29 7.28
CA ALA A 28 3.18 1.93 7.37
C ALA A 28 4.07 3.10 7.80
N THR A 29 3.87 4.29 7.24
CA THR A 29 4.61 5.52 7.63
C THR A 29 4.35 5.88 9.09
N THR A 30 3.11 5.76 9.55
CA THR A 30 2.75 6.05 10.95
C THR A 30 3.41 5.05 11.89
N ALA A 31 3.33 3.75 11.59
CA ALA A 31 3.99 2.71 12.37
C ALA A 31 5.53 2.88 12.41
N LEU A 32 6.13 3.24 11.27
CA LEU A 32 7.58 3.51 11.21
C LEU A 32 7.94 4.74 12.06
N ARG A 33 7.17 5.83 11.98
CA ARG A 33 7.38 7.02 12.82
C ARG A 33 7.33 6.66 14.30
N ASP A 34 6.35 5.87 14.73
CA ASP A 34 6.23 5.44 16.12
C ASP A 34 7.43 4.60 16.58
N ALA A 35 7.93 3.69 15.72
CA ALA A 35 9.13 2.92 16.00
C ALA A 35 10.38 3.80 16.12
N LEU A 36 10.53 4.78 15.21
CA LEU A 36 11.65 5.72 15.24
C LEU A 36 11.62 6.62 16.48
N VAL A 37 10.44 7.09 16.90
CA VAL A 37 10.26 7.86 18.14
C VAL A 37 10.66 7.01 19.35
N ARG A 38 10.24 5.75 19.41
CA ARG A 38 10.64 4.82 20.50
C ARG A 38 12.16 4.57 20.52
N ALA A 39 12.81 4.64 19.37
CA ALA A 39 14.26 4.52 19.25
C ALA A 39 15.02 5.85 19.49
N GLY A 40 14.31 6.98 19.68
CA GLY A 40 14.91 8.31 19.83
C GLY A 40 15.53 8.87 18.54
N LEU A 41 15.05 8.41 17.37
CA LEU A 41 15.56 8.75 16.04
C LEU A 41 14.64 9.71 15.27
N GLU A 42 13.59 10.25 15.88
CA GLU A 42 12.56 11.03 15.20
C GLU A 42 13.09 12.29 14.49
N LYS A 43 14.18 12.85 15.01
CA LYS A 43 14.82 14.05 14.47
C LYS A 43 15.65 13.76 13.21
N ASP A 44 16.03 12.51 13.01
CA ASP A 44 16.84 12.09 11.87
C ASP A 44 16.01 11.90 10.59
N PHE A 45 14.67 11.87 10.72
CA PHE A 45 13.72 11.67 9.61
C PHE A 45 12.68 12.81 9.50
N PRO A 46 13.10 14.07 9.31
CA PRO A 46 12.19 15.21 9.31
C PRO A 46 11.19 15.21 8.14
N TYR A 47 11.51 14.53 7.04
CA TYR A 47 10.72 14.50 5.81
C TYR A 47 9.96 13.19 5.58
N LEU A 48 9.86 12.34 6.61
CA LEU A 48 9.20 11.06 6.52
C LEU A 48 7.71 11.21 6.16
N ARG A 49 7.29 10.65 5.01
CA ARG A 49 5.92 10.71 4.50
C ARG A 49 5.50 9.45 3.75
N ALA A 50 4.19 9.29 3.60
CA ALA A 50 3.59 8.30 2.70
C ALA A 50 3.46 8.90 1.30
N ASP A 51 3.67 8.09 0.27
CA ASP A 51 3.46 8.46 -1.13
C ASP A 51 2.89 7.27 -1.92
N LEU A 52 2.44 7.53 -3.15
CA LEU A 52 2.04 6.52 -4.12
C LEU A 52 2.97 6.58 -5.33
N ASN A 53 3.31 5.42 -5.88
CA ASN A 53 3.94 5.38 -7.20
C ASN A 53 2.91 5.54 -8.33
N ALA A 54 3.39 5.64 -9.58
CA ALA A 54 2.54 5.77 -10.77
C ALA A 54 1.57 4.58 -11.01
N PHE A 55 1.79 3.46 -10.33
CA PHE A 55 0.93 2.26 -10.38
C PHE A 55 -0.08 2.22 -9.22
N GLY A 56 -0.10 3.22 -8.34
CA GLY A 56 -0.96 3.25 -7.16
C GLY A 56 -0.47 2.37 -6.00
N HIS A 57 0.76 1.85 -6.05
CA HIS A 57 1.33 1.14 -4.91
C HIS A 57 1.88 2.14 -3.88
N GLY A 58 1.58 1.85 -2.62
CA GLY A 58 2.07 2.60 -1.48
C GLY A 58 3.57 2.51 -1.28
N LEU A 59 4.21 3.64 -0.98
CA LEU A 59 5.61 3.73 -0.61
C LEU A 59 5.81 4.67 0.60
N VAL A 60 6.86 4.41 1.37
CA VAL A 60 7.28 5.29 2.48
C VAL A 60 8.53 6.04 2.04
N GLU A 61 8.43 7.35 1.94
CA GLU A 61 9.55 8.22 1.55
C GLU A 61 10.22 8.79 2.80
N LEU A 62 11.52 8.54 2.95
CA LEU A 62 12.33 9.05 4.06
C LEU A 62 12.71 10.53 3.87
N GLY A 63 12.73 10.99 2.62
CA GLY A 63 13.28 12.28 2.20
C GLY A 63 14.79 12.37 2.43
N ARG A 64 15.29 13.57 2.75
CA ARG A 64 16.73 13.79 2.99
C ARG A 64 17.12 13.28 4.37
N VAL A 65 18.02 12.29 4.39
CA VAL A 65 18.63 11.72 5.59
C VAL A 65 20.15 11.69 5.43
N SER A 66 20.89 11.63 6.54
CA SER A 66 22.35 11.44 6.49
C SER A 66 22.69 10.00 6.08
N PRO A 67 23.87 9.73 5.48
CA PRO A 67 24.32 8.37 5.21
C PRO A 67 24.34 7.50 6.46
N ASP A 68 24.85 8.02 7.58
CA ASP A 68 24.90 7.32 8.86
C ASP A 68 23.49 6.94 9.36
N THR A 69 22.51 7.83 9.19
CA THR A 69 21.10 7.58 9.52
C THR A 69 20.53 6.44 8.66
N ALA A 70 20.81 6.45 7.35
CA ALA A 70 20.34 5.43 6.44
C ALA A 70 20.93 4.04 6.77
N GLU A 71 22.22 3.98 7.12
CA GLU A 71 22.88 2.75 7.55
C GLU A 71 22.27 2.19 8.84
N ARG A 72 22.02 3.06 9.84
CA ARG A 72 21.36 2.65 11.09
C ARG A 72 19.96 2.09 10.83
N LEU A 73 19.18 2.74 9.96
CA LEU A 73 17.85 2.24 9.59
C LEU A 73 17.94 0.89 8.88
N ALA A 74 18.87 0.74 7.93
CA ALA A 74 19.08 -0.51 7.21
C ALA A 74 19.45 -1.66 8.17
N GLU A 75 20.29 -1.40 9.16
CA GLU A 75 20.67 -2.39 10.17
C GLU A 75 19.49 -2.76 11.07
N LEU A 76 18.68 -1.80 11.51
CA LEU A 76 17.47 -2.07 12.28
C LEU A 76 16.48 -2.95 11.50
N LEU A 77 16.29 -2.66 10.21
CA LEU A 77 15.44 -3.49 9.33
C LEU A 77 16.00 -4.90 9.18
N ARG A 78 17.33 -5.03 9.02
CA ARG A 78 18.01 -6.33 8.93
C ARG A 78 17.81 -7.14 10.20
N LEU A 79 17.98 -6.53 11.37
CA LEU A 79 17.77 -7.17 12.67
C LEU A 79 16.32 -7.61 12.85
N ALA A 80 15.35 -6.78 12.47
CA ALA A 80 13.94 -7.12 12.55
C ALA A 80 13.57 -8.32 11.65
N MET A 81 14.12 -8.38 10.43
CA MET A 81 13.93 -9.54 9.55
C MET A 81 14.58 -10.80 10.13
N ALA A 82 15.77 -10.68 10.72
CA ALA A 82 16.48 -11.81 11.34
C ALA A 82 15.78 -12.31 12.62
N SER A 83 15.10 -11.44 13.37
CA SER A 83 14.35 -11.83 14.58
C SER A 83 13.06 -12.60 14.28
N GLY A 84 12.78 -12.90 13.01
CA GLY A 84 11.57 -13.61 12.61
C GLY A 84 10.32 -12.76 12.72
N PHE A 85 10.44 -11.43 12.53
CA PHE A 85 9.28 -10.55 12.41
C PHE A 85 8.39 -11.05 11.26
N ARG A 86 7.38 -11.85 11.62
CA ARG A 86 6.40 -12.37 10.69
C ARG A 86 5.35 -11.28 10.53
N ARG A 87 5.23 -10.75 9.31
CA ARG A 87 4.11 -9.90 8.94
C ARG A 87 2.86 -10.74 9.19
N ASP A 88 1.94 -10.29 10.04
CA ASP A 88 0.57 -10.80 10.03
C ASP A 88 0.07 -10.55 8.60
N ARG A 89 0.12 -11.60 7.79
CA ARG A 89 -0.36 -11.63 6.42
C ARG A 89 -1.69 -12.35 6.50
N ASP A 90 -2.69 -11.66 7.01
CA ASP A 90 -4.09 -12.02 6.91
C ASP A 90 -4.86 -10.71 6.71
N GLY A 91 -5.31 -10.50 5.48
CA GLY A 91 -5.91 -9.26 5.00
C GLY A 91 -5.88 -9.25 3.48
N ASP A 92 -6.79 -10.03 2.91
CA ASP A 92 -7.32 -9.90 1.55
C ASP A 92 -6.49 -10.46 0.39
N GLU A 93 -6.51 -11.79 0.31
CA GLU A 93 -6.72 -12.45 -0.98
C GLU A 93 -8.04 -11.90 -1.56
N HIS A 94 -7.97 -10.92 -2.46
CA HIS A 94 -9.11 -10.61 -3.31
C HIS A 94 -9.38 -11.83 -4.20
N GLU A 95 -10.31 -12.64 -3.71
CA GLU A 95 -10.98 -13.72 -4.39
C GLU A 95 -11.63 -13.16 -5.66
N HIS A 96 -10.87 -13.07 -6.75
CA HIS A 96 -11.43 -12.89 -8.08
C HIS A 96 -12.10 -14.21 -8.46
N ALA A 97 -13.34 -14.38 -8.01
CA ALA A 97 -14.21 -15.42 -8.52
C ALA A 97 -14.29 -15.28 -10.05
N PRO A 98 -13.94 -16.30 -10.85
CA PRO A 98 -14.26 -16.27 -12.26
C PRO A 98 -15.78 -16.35 -12.34
N ALA A 99 -16.40 -15.29 -12.85
CA ALA A 99 -17.82 -15.29 -13.18
C ALA A 99 -18.07 -16.42 -14.18
N THR A 100 -18.59 -17.54 -13.69
CA THR A 100 -19.11 -18.62 -14.50
C THR A 100 -20.29 -18.05 -15.28
N SER A 101 -20.05 -17.74 -16.55
CA SER A 101 -21.13 -17.56 -17.52
C SER A 101 -21.75 -18.93 -17.75
N GLU A 102 -22.73 -19.28 -16.93
CA GLU A 102 -23.69 -20.33 -17.24
C GLU A 102 -24.59 -19.81 -18.37
N GLU A 103 -24.36 -20.34 -19.57
CA GLU A 103 -25.26 -20.23 -20.72
C GLU A 103 -26.64 -20.80 -20.33
N ASP A 104 -27.56 -19.90 -19.97
CA ASP A 104 -28.97 -20.26 -19.82
C ASP A 104 -29.63 -20.48 -21.19
N LYS A 105 -30.38 -21.56 -21.23
CA LYS A 105 -30.80 -22.30 -22.42
C LYS A 105 -32.21 -21.84 -22.79
N GLY A 106 -32.33 -20.87 -23.69
CA GLY A 106 -33.62 -20.38 -24.20
C GLY A 106 -33.98 -20.94 -25.58
N ARG A 107 -34.53 -22.17 -25.63
CA ARG A 107 -35.22 -22.74 -26.80
C ARG A 107 -36.70 -22.37 -26.73
N ILE A 108 -37.22 -21.61 -27.70
CA ILE A 108 -38.47 -21.87 -28.47
C ILE A 108 -38.61 -20.91 -29.64
#